data_AF-A0A3C0IPP9-F1
#
_entry.id   AF-A0A3C0IPP9-F1
#
_cell.length_a   1.000
_cell.length_b   1.000
_cell.length_c   1.000
_cell.angle_alpha   90.00
_cell.angle_beta   90.00
_cell.angle_gamma   90.00
#
_symmetry.space_group_name_H-M   'P 1'
#
loop_
_entity.id
_entity.type
_entity.pdbx_description
1 polymer ?
#
loop_
_entity_poly.entity_id
_entity_poly.type
_entity_poly.pdbx_seq_one_letter_code
_entity_poly.pdbx_strand_id
1 'polypeptide(L)' 'GIRNSQWLSGNHLGMLANVTAIPEVDPAFHDDTVNNIFQYYSLTPDTMEQELHRYAARLLEQQQVATAWQVLLAASE' A
#
# COMPACT_ATOMS: atom_id res chain seq x y z
N GLY A 1 -9.86 -2.92 1.20
CA GLY A 1 -9.69 -1.68 1.99
C GLY A 1 -8.71 -1.85 3.15
N ILE A 2 -7.93 -0.81 3.44
CA ILE A 2 -6.74 -0.83 4.32
C ILE A 2 -7.01 -1.39 5.73
N ARG A 3 -8.09 -0.96 6.40
CA ARG A 3 -8.38 -1.34 7.80
C ARG A 3 -8.67 -2.83 8.00
N ASN A 4 -9.16 -3.51 6.97
CA ASN A 4 -9.52 -4.93 7.00
C ASN A 4 -8.48 -5.79 6.29
N SER A 5 -7.31 -5.23 5.98
CA SER A 5 -6.23 -5.97 5.32
C SER A 5 -5.74 -7.11 6.21
N GLN A 6 -5.64 -8.31 5.63
CA GLN A 6 -5.04 -9.47 6.30
C GLN A 6 -3.52 -9.37 6.44
N TRP A 7 -2.89 -8.43 5.70
CA TRP A 7 -1.44 -8.25 5.67
C TRP A 7 -0.95 -7.11 6.56
N LEU A 8 -1.84 -6.20 6.99
CA LEU A 8 -1.48 -5.09 7.87
C LEU A 8 -1.76 -5.48 9.33
N SER A 9 -0.71 -5.49 10.15
CA SER A 9 -0.83 -5.72 11.60
C SER A 9 -1.36 -4.47 12.32
N GLY A 10 -1.75 -4.62 13.59
CA GLY A 10 -2.11 -3.47 14.43
C GLY A 10 -0.98 -2.43 14.54
N ASN A 11 0.28 -2.87 14.54
CA ASN A 11 1.43 -1.96 14.52
C ASN A 11 1.52 -1.19 13.20
N HIS A 12 1.33 -1.86 12.06
CA HIS A 12 1.31 -1.21 10.75
C HIS A 12 0.21 -0.13 10.67
N LEU A 13 -0.98 -0.44 11.17
CA LEU A 13 -2.08 0.53 11.25
C LEU A 13 -1.74 1.70 12.20
N GLY A 14 -1.05 1.44 13.31
CA GLY A 14 -0.55 2.49 14.21
C GLY A 14 0.47 3.41 13.55
N MET A 15 1.40 2.85 12.75
CA MET A 15 2.37 3.63 11.99
C MET A 15 1.70 4.53 10.96
N LEU A 16 0.72 3.99 10.22
CA LEU A 16 -0.07 4.74 9.25
C LEU A 16 -0.89 5.85 9.95
N ALA A 17 -1.47 5.57 11.11
CA ALA A 17 -2.27 6.53 11.87
C ALA A 17 -1.45 7.66 12.52
N ASN A 18 -0.12 7.50 12.62
CA ASN A 18 0.77 8.50 13.22
C ASN A 18 1.14 9.66 12.27
N VAL A 19 0.59 9.69 11.06
CA VAL A 19 0.72 10.84 10.15
C VAL A 19 -0.25 11.95 10.57
N THR A 20 0.13 13.21 10.40
CA THR A 20 -0.72 14.37 10.75
C THR A 20 -1.95 14.50 9.86
N ALA A 21 -1.87 14.01 8.62
CA ALA A 21 -2.96 13.90 7.67
C ALA A 21 -2.70 12.73 6.70
N ILE A 22 -3.76 12.14 6.15
CA ILE A 22 -3.61 11.15 5.07
C ILE A 22 -2.97 11.88 3.88
N PRO A 23 -1.84 11.38 3.33
CA PRO A 23 -1.21 12.01 2.19
C PRO A 23 -2.10 11.89 0.95
N GLU A 24 -1.98 12.85 0.04
CA GLU A 24 -2.61 12.76 -1.27
C GLU A 24 -1.84 11.77 -2.15
N VAL A 25 -2.53 11.20 -3.14
CA VAL A 25 -1.88 10.40 -4.18
C VAL A 25 -0.93 11.31 -4.96
N ASP A 26 0.34 10.96 -5.00
CA ASP A 26 1.36 11.68 -5.77
C ASP A 26 1.38 11.13 -7.20
N PRO A 27 1.00 11.91 -8.23
CA PRO A 27 1.03 11.45 -9.62
C PRO A 27 2.46 11.16 -10.14
N ALA A 28 3.49 11.69 -9.47
CA ALA A 28 4.87 11.41 -9.78
C ALA A 28 5.42 10.17 -9.05
N PHE A 29 4.61 9.54 -8.19
CA PHE A 29 5.00 8.30 -7.52
C PHE A 29 5.25 7.20 -8.55
N HIS A 30 6.45 6.65 -8.52
CA HIS A 30 6.84 5.54 -9.38
C HIS A 30 7.55 4.48 -8.56
N ASP A 31 7.04 3.26 -8.63
CA ASP A 31 7.62 2.10 -7.97
C ASP A 31 7.50 0.89 -8.90
N ASP A 32 8.65 0.31 -9.25
CA ASP A 32 8.72 -0.83 -10.17
C ASP A 32 7.93 -2.03 -9.64
N THR A 33 7.90 -2.24 -8.32
CA THR A 33 7.15 -3.34 -7.69
C THR A 33 5.66 -3.14 -7.88
N VAL A 34 5.18 -1.91 -7.64
CA VAL A 34 3.76 -1.55 -7.84
C VAL A 34 3.37 -1.74 -9.30
N ASN A 35 4.18 -1.24 -10.24
CA ASN A 35 3.95 -1.40 -11.67
C ASN A 35 3.88 -2.88 -12.08
N ASN A 36 4.80 -3.69 -11.56
CA ASN A 36 4.80 -5.13 -11.81
C ASN A 36 3.52 -5.78 -11.25
N ILE A 37 3.11 -5.44 -10.03
CA ILE A 37 1.86 -5.96 -9.43
C ILE A 37 0.66 -5.62 -10.33
N PHE A 38 0.53 -4.37 -10.78
CA PHE A 38 -0.54 -3.98 -11.71
C PHE A 38 -0.52 -4.78 -13.02
N GLN A 39 0.66 -4.98 -13.61
CA GLN A 39 0.80 -5.73 -14.85
C GLN A 39 0.42 -7.21 -14.67
N TYR A 40 0.98 -7.88 -13.65
CA TYR A 40 0.79 -9.31 -13.43
C TYR A 40 -0.63 -9.68 -12.99
N TYR A 41 -1.29 -8.83 -12.20
CA TYR A 41 -2.59 -9.13 -11.61
C TYR A 41 -3.75 -8.36 -12.27
N SER A 42 -3.53 -7.77 -13.44
CA SER A 42 -4.53 -6.98 -14.20
C SER A 42 -5.88 -7.69 -14.42
N LEU A 43 -5.90 -9.03 -14.45
CA LEU A 43 -7.10 -9.84 -14.62
C LEU A 43 -7.72 -10.33 -13.31
N THR A 44 -7.07 -10.08 -12.17
CA THR A 44 -7.47 -10.55 -10.84
C THR A 44 -7.37 -9.41 -9.81
N PRO A 45 -8.31 -8.45 -9.82
CA PRO A 45 -8.25 -7.25 -8.96
C PRO A 45 -8.16 -7.56 -7.46
N ASP A 46 -8.91 -8.56 -6.99
CA ASP A 46 -8.88 -8.96 -5.57
C ASP A 46 -7.49 -9.44 -5.13
N THR A 47 -6.78 -10.15 -6.02
CA THR A 47 -5.41 -10.61 -5.76
C THR A 47 -4.41 -9.47 -5.87
N MET A 48 -4.62 -8.55 -6.81
CA MET A 48 -3.81 -7.34 -6.94
C MET A 48 -3.82 -6.52 -5.65
N GLU A 49 -5.00 -6.24 -5.10
CA GLU A 49 -5.16 -5.50 -3.84
C GLU A 49 -4.39 -6.18 -2.71
N GLN A 50 -4.48 -7.51 -2.61
CA GLN A 50 -3.76 -8.28 -1.59
C GLN A 50 -2.25 -8.17 -1.74
N GLU A 51 -1.71 -8.23 -2.96
CA GLU A 51 -0.27 -8.06 -3.20
C GLU A 51 0.21 -6.64 -2.93
N LEU A 52 -0.58 -5.61 -3.25
CA LEU A 52 -0.27 -4.22 -2.89
C LEU A 52 -0.25 -4.04 -1.37
N HIS A 53 -1.25 -4.57 -0.65
CA HIS A 53 -1.27 -4.54 0.81
C HIS A 53 -0.07 -5.28 1.45
N ARG A 54 0.30 -6.43 0.88
CA ARG A 54 1.48 -7.20 1.31
C ARG A 54 2.78 -6.43 1.06
N TYR A 55 2.88 -5.74 -0.08
CA TYR A 55 4.04 -4.89 -0.36
C TYR A 55 4.12 -3.70 0.59
N ALA A 56 3.00 -3.01 0.84
CA ALA A 56 2.92 -1.93 1.81
C ALA A 56 3.33 -2.38 3.22
N ALA A 57 2.96 -3.59 3.65
CA ALA A 57 3.40 -4.15 4.92
C ALA A 57 4.94 -4.24 5.00
N ARG A 58 5.61 -4.69 3.93
CA ARG A 58 7.09 -4.74 3.86
C ARG A 58 7.73 -3.36 3.90
N LEU A 59 7.11 -2.36 3.28
CA LEU A 59 7.58 -0.97 3.35
C LEU A 59 7.45 -0.41 4.77
N LEU A 60 6.37 -0.75 5.49
CA LEU A 60 6.17 -0.35 6.88
C LEU A 60 7.18 -1.03 7.81
N GLU A 61 7.50 -2.29 7.60
CA GLU A 61 8.60 -2.98 8.31
C GLU A 61 9.95 -2.26 8.12
N GLN A 62 10.15 -1.62 6.98
CA GLN A 62 11.32 -0.79 6.65
C GLN A 62 11.17 0.68 7.06
N GLN A 63 10.11 1.04 7.80
CA GLN A 63 9.78 2.41 8.21
C GLN A 63 9.57 3.40 7.05
N GLN A 64 9.32 2.91 5.84
CA GLN A 64 9.01 3.71 4.66
C GLN A 64 7.51 4.06 4.62
N VAL A 65 7.04 4.78 5.64
CA VAL A 65 5.61 5.05 5.86
C VAL A 65 4.99 5.87 4.71
N ALA A 66 5.69 6.86 4.18
CA ALA A 66 5.20 7.68 3.07
C ALA A 66 5.00 6.86 1.78
N THR A 67 5.98 6.00 1.45
CA THR A 67 5.89 5.09 0.31
C THR A 67 4.76 4.08 0.50
N ALA A 68 4.64 3.49 1.69
CA ALA A 68 3.56 2.56 2.01
C ALA A 68 2.18 3.20 1.82
N TRP A 69 2.02 4.48 2.20
CA TRP A 69 0.80 5.22 1.94
C TRP A 69 0.49 5.33 0.44
N GLN A 70 1.46 5.70 -0.40
CA GLN A 70 1.26 5.78 -1.85
C GLN A 70 0.79 4.44 -2.44
N VAL A 71 1.42 3.33 -2.02
CA VAL A 71 1.00 1.97 -2.42
C VAL A 71 -0.42 1.64 -1.99
N LEU A 72 -0.78 1.93 -0.73
CA LEU A 72 -2.10 1.62 -0.18
C LEU A 72 -3.21 2.46 -0.80
N LEU A 73 -2.92 3.72 -1.14
CA LEU A 73 -3.87 4.60 -1.81
C LEU A 73 -4.14 4.14 -3.25
N ALA A 74 -3.10 3.74 -3.97
CA ALA A 74 -3.23 3.15 -5.31
C ALA A 74 -4.04 1.85 -5.32
N ALA A 75 -4.08 1.10 -4.21
CA ALA A 75 -4.88 -0.11 -4.06
C ALA A 75 -6.36 0.17 -3.70
N SER A 76 -6.70 1.42 -3.38
CA SER A 76 -8.02 1.82 -2.87
C SER A 76 -8.84 2.65 -3.86
N GLU A 77 -8.29 2.94 -5.03
CA GLU A 77 -9.02 3.53 -6.16
C GLU A 77 -9.90 2.52 -6.91
#